data_AF-A0AAN7ZNY3-F1
#
_entry.id   AF-A0AAN7ZNY3-F1
#
_cell.length_a   1.000
_cell.length_b   1.000
_cell.length_c   1.000
_cell.angle_alpha   90.00
_cell.angle_beta   90.00
_cell.angle_gamma   90.00
#
_symmetry.space_group_name_H-M   'P 1'
#
loop_
_entity.id
_entity.type
_entity.pdbx_description
1 polymer ?
#
loop_
_entity_poly.entity_id
_entity_poly.type
_entity_poly.pdbx_seq_one_letter_code
_entity_poly.pdbx_strand_id
1 'polypeptide(L)'
;MANATSVILATFECTFCYEKKTFRPRRPFDVNGDRVCWQCVVDTIKPQFVDALKNENAFPVRWGATELYLEDFKGIFSATFQAEWKEKLKEYSTPANERVLCKHSVLKAEGESTQALEGSDLSARTPDELKDCGQFLGPKTASNEQPVVCTSCGGKACRACGEATIKDAKHECEAVVEEEDPFKGMVRGQEYQICPNCPLPAMLADGCNAIWCHRDAIWFCFICGKQVQHNGGTHFMPGGCPKWNQPGAANAIYEQPGEAPMANDEEVAAWQEMLTEVAVQYAEIQQQYEKLRQKALDSLHHDTTTIVVLTRQQEAAVYAAYIQEVQRFRNVIGNGDLPATMEHLATVGRLAARMSKMVLLVADLANNLEAKIMLAPGYAAVNPMRLVRFRFGHRMVVQDAQALHAFDASIWVDYPALYDIYQEYTNWAVGRLE
;
A
#
# COMPACT_ATOMS: atom_id res chain seq x y z
N MET A 1 -3.92 -52.72 9.12
CA MET A 1 -3.47 -51.91 7.96
C MET A 1 -4.11 -50.55 8.11
N ALA A 2 -3.35 -49.51 8.48
CA ALA A 2 -3.88 -48.17 8.67
C ALA A 2 -4.00 -47.47 7.32
N ASN A 3 -5.20 -46.97 6.99
CA ASN A 3 -5.46 -46.18 5.79
C ASN A 3 -4.72 -44.84 5.88
N ALA A 4 -3.70 -44.65 5.04
CA ALA A 4 -3.04 -43.38 4.88
C ALA A 4 -3.97 -42.44 4.09
N THR A 5 -4.65 -41.54 4.80
CA THR A 5 -5.45 -40.48 4.19
C THR A 5 -4.49 -39.47 3.53
N SER A 6 -4.35 -39.54 2.20
CA SER A 6 -3.57 -38.58 1.43
C SER A 6 -4.23 -37.21 1.50
N VAL A 7 -3.63 -36.29 2.27
CA VAL A 7 -4.07 -34.90 2.35
C VAL A 7 -3.60 -34.20 1.08
N ILE A 8 -4.52 -33.90 0.17
CA ILE A 8 -4.22 -33.07 -1.01
C ILE A 8 -3.88 -31.66 -0.51
N LEU A 9 -2.59 -31.33 -0.49
CA LEU A 9 -2.13 -29.98 -0.19
C LEU A 9 -2.37 -29.11 -1.42
N ALA A 10 -3.11 -28.01 -1.23
CA ALA A 10 -3.19 -26.98 -2.25
C ALA A 10 -1.78 -26.51 -2.62
N THR A 11 -1.55 -26.26 -3.91
CA THR A 11 -0.29 -25.75 -4.45
C THR A 11 -0.54 -24.47 -5.27
N PHE A 12 0.47 -23.61 -5.36
CA PHE A 12 0.49 -22.44 -6.23
C PHE A 12 1.85 -22.35 -6.92
N GLU A 13 1.93 -21.58 -8.00
CA GLU A 13 3.20 -21.24 -8.66
C GLU A 13 3.61 -19.83 -8.24
N CYS A 14 4.82 -19.69 -7.72
CA CYS A 14 5.37 -18.40 -7.34
C CYS A 14 5.69 -17.58 -8.60
N THR A 15 5.13 -16.39 -8.75
CA THR A 15 5.37 -15.55 -9.94
C THR A 15 6.81 -15.04 -10.04
N PHE A 16 7.57 -15.04 -8.94
CA PHE A 16 8.94 -14.56 -8.91
C PHE A 16 9.98 -15.65 -9.26
N CYS A 17 9.92 -16.79 -8.58
CA CYS A 17 10.89 -17.88 -8.81
C CYS A 17 10.38 -18.98 -9.75
N TYR A 18 9.11 -18.91 -10.19
CA TYR A 18 8.44 -19.90 -11.04
C TYR A 18 8.40 -21.32 -10.45
N GLU A 19 8.66 -21.46 -9.14
CA GLU A 19 8.59 -22.75 -8.47
C GLU A 19 7.18 -23.02 -7.94
N LYS A 20 6.73 -24.26 -8.10
CA LYS A 20 5.50 -24.76 -7.50
C LYS A 20 5.70 -24.96 -5.99
N LYS A 21 4.90 -24.27 -5.18
CA LYS A 21 4.94 -24.29 -3.72
C LYS A 21 3.64 -24.86 -3.15
N THR A 22 3.73 -25.49 -1.98
CA THR A 22 2.56 -25.86 -1.18
C THR A 22 2.10 -24.67 -0.35
N PHE A 23 0.79 -24.53 -0.11
CA PHE A 23 0.24 -23.49 0.77
C PHE A 23 0.62 -23.64 2.25
N ARG A 24 1.25 -24.76 2.61
CA ARG A 24 1.74 -25.04 3.96
C ARG A 24 3.27 -25.07 3.96
N PRO A 25 3.92 -24.54 5.01
CA PRO A 25 3.32 -23.97 6.23
C PRO A 25 2.80 -22.54 6.09
N ARG A 26 3.12 -21.81 5.01
CA ARG A 26 2.75 -20.39 4.85
C ARG A 26 2.01 -20.16 3.53
N ARG A 27 0.96 -19.34 3.59
CA ARG A 27 0.23 -18.88 2.41
C ARG A 27 1.14 -17.99 1.55
N PRO A 28 0.94 -17.95 0.21
CA PRO A 28 1.58 -16.93 -0.62
C PRO A 28 1.22 -15.52 -0.15
N PHE A 29 2.11 -14.57 -0.41
CA PHE A 29 1.79 -13.16 -0.37
C PHE A 29 1.17 -12.74 -1.70
N ASP A 30 0.12 -11.93 -1.65
CA ASP A 30 -0.43 -11.26 -2.83
C ASP A 30 0.22 -9.88 -2.95
N VAL A 31 1.17 -9.73 -3.87
CA VAL A 31 1.90 -8.49 -4.13
C VAL A 31 1.38 -7.92 -5.44
N ASN A 32 0.51 -6.90 -5.40
CA ASN A 32 -0.10 -6.30 -6.59
C ASN A 32 -0.89 -7.28 -7.51
N GLY A 33 -1.40 -8.37 -6.92
CA GLY A 33 -2.08 -9.46 -7.64
C GLY A 33 -1.17 -10.63 -8.04
N ASP A 34 0.14 -10.50 -7.79
CA ASP A 34 1.12 -11.56 -8.01
C ASP A 34 1.24 -12.43 -6.76
N ARG A 35 1.21 -13.76 -6.94
CA ARG A 35 1.40 -14.71 -5.84
C ARG A 35 2.87 -14.99 -5.63
N VAL A 36 3.44 -14.41 -4.58
CA VAL A 36 4.86 -14.53 -4.26
C VAL A 36 5.05 -15.45 -3.05
N CYS A 37 5.97 -16.41 -3.16
CA CYS A 37 6.26 -17.29 -2.04
C CYS A 37 7.02 -16.56 -0.92
N TRP A 38 6.89 -17.08 0.30
CA TRP A 38 7.53 -16.51 1.48
C TRP A 38 9.03 -16.23 1.30
N GLN A 39 9.76 -17.19 0.74
CA GLN A 39 11.22 -17.08 0.54
C GLN A 39 11.56 -15.91 -0.37
N CYS A 40 10.88 -15.78 -1.52
CA CYS A 40 11.09 -14.66 -2.43
C CYS A 40 10.79 -13.31 -1.77
N VAL A 41 9.74 -13.20 -0.94
CA VAL A 41 9.46 -11.94 -0.22
C VAL A 41 10.60 -11.61 0.75
N VAL A 42 11.11 -12.60 1.50
CA VAL A 42 12.24 -12.41 2.43
C VAL A 42 13.54 -12.05 1.70
N ASP A 43 13.79 -12.63 0.54
CA ASP A 43 15.04 -12.44 -0.18
C ASP A 43 15.04 -11.18 -1.05
N THR A 44 13.87 -10.66 -1.43
CA THR A 44 13.77 -9.58 -2.44
C THR A 44 13.02 -8.35 -1.96
N ILE A 45 11.91 -8.50 -1.23
CA ILE A 45 11.10 -7.35 -0.78
C ILE A 45 11.60 -6.85 0.57
N LYS A 46 11.88 -7.75 1.53
CA LYS A 46 12.40 -7.37 2.85
C LYS A 46 13.68 -6.50 2.76
N PRO A 47 14.68 -6.81 1.92
CA PRO A 47 15.86 -5.97 1.77
C PRO A 47 15.54 -4.55 1.30
N GLN A 48 14.51 -4.36 0.47
CA GLN A 48 14.10 -3.02 0.02
C GLN A 48 13.55 -2.17 1.16
N PHE A 49 12.75 -2.76 2.07
CA PHE A 49 12.32 -2.07 3.30
C PHE A 49 13.51 -1.73 4.21
N VAL A 50 14.47 -2.65 4.34
CA VAL A 50 15.71 -2.40 5.11
C VAL A 50 16.53 -1.27 4.48
N ASP A 51 16.61 -1.21 3.15
CA ASP A 51 17.32 -0.17 2.43
C ASP A 51 16.60 1.18 2.55
N ALA A 52 15.28 1.21 2.39
CA ALA A 52 14.46 2.41 2.58
C ALA A 52 14.59 3.01 3.99
N LEU A 53 14.76 2.19 5.04
CA LEU A 53 15.05 2.71 6.39
C LEU A 53 16.37 3.49 6.46
N LYS A 54 17.36 3.09 5.67
CA LYS A 54 18.71 3.66 5.69
C LYS A 54 18.87 4.81 4.69
N ASN A 55 18.12 4.75 3.58
CA ASN A 55 18.28 5.62 2.44
C ASN A 55 16.91 6.14 1.97
N GLU A 56 16.70 7.45 2.07
CA GLU A 56 15.46 8.10 1.64
C GLU A 56 15.18 7.90 0.14
N ASN A 57 16.22 7.71 -0.69
CA ASN A 57 16.05 7.48 -2.13
C ASN A 57 15.40 6.13 -2.45
N ALA A 58 15.46 5.17 -1.53
CA ALA A 58 14.77 3.89 -1.65
C ALA A 58 13.32 3.93 -1.14
N PHE A 59 12.85 5.10 -0.68
CA PHE A 59 11.48 5.32 -0.22
C PHE A 59 10.61 6.01 -1.30
N PRO A 60 9.36 5.55 -1.54
CA PRO A 60 8.72 4.40 -0.91
C PRO A 60 9.17 3.08 -1.56
N VAL A 61 9.02 1.97 -0.84
CA VAL A 61 9.31 0.63 -1.37
C VAL A 61 8.29 0.29 -2.45
N ARG A 62 8.74 -0.28 -3.57
CA ARG A 62 7.89 -0.50 -4.75
C ARG A 62 8.04 -1.90 -5.34
N TRP A 63 6.95 -2.42 -5.90
CA TRP A 63 6.92 -3.58 -6.79
C TRP A 63 6.45 -3.12 -8.17
N GLY A 64 7.41 -2.92 -9.09
CA GLY A 64 7.15 -2.23 -10.35
C GLY A 64 6.68 -0.79 -10.08
N ALA A 65 5.48 -0.45 -10.54
CA ALA A 65 4.88 0.87 -10.31
C ALA A 65 4.06 0.97 -9.01
N THR A 66 3.83 -0.14 -8.30
CA THR A 66 2.96 -0.19 -7.14
C THR A 66 3.77 0.02 -5.86
N GLU A 67 3.36 0.99 -5.05
CA GLU A 67 3.89 1.19 -3.69
C GLU A 67 3.50 0.01 -2.78
N LEU A 68 4.45 -0.44 -1.98
CA LEU A 68 4.27 -1.53 -1.02
C LEU A 68 4.13 -0.99 0.40
N TYR A 69 3.11 -1.46 1.11
CA TYR A 69 2.88 -1.12 2.51
C TYR A 69 3.42 -2.22 3.41
N LEU A 70 4.03 -1.84 4.54
CA LEU A 70 4.64 -2.81 5.45
C LEU A 70 3.58 -3.73 6.08
N GLU A 71 2.36 -3.23 6.24
CA GLU A 71 1.19 -3.93 6.79
C GLU A 71 0.77 -5.15 5.96
N ASP A 72 1.13 -5.20 4.67
CA ASP A 72 0.84 -6.32 3.78
C ASP A 72 1.78 -7.52 4.03
N PHE A 73 2.85 -7.32 4.80
CA PHE A 73 3.92 -8.30 5.03
C PHE A 73 3.99 -8.78 6.49
N LYS A 74 2.83 -9.03 7.09
CA LYS A 74 2.71 -9.46 8.49
C LYS A 74 3.55 -10.72 8.78
N GLY A 75 4.28 -10.68 9.89
CA GLY A 75 5.13 -11.78 10.34
C GLY A 75 6.52 -11.85 9.68
N ILE A 76 6.83 -10.99 8.69
CA ILE A 76 8.18 -10.90 8.10
C ILE A 76 9.09 -10.00 8.95
N PHE A 77 8.53 -8.91 9.44
CA PHE A 77 9.22 -7.87 10.18
C PHE A 77 9.00 -8.03 11.69
N SER A 78 10.03 -7.77 12.48
CA SER A 78 9.93 -7.74 13.94
C SER A 78 9.15 -6.51 14.41
N ALA A 79 8.61 -6.57 15.63
CA ALA A 79 7.93 -5.41 16.23
C ALA A 79 8.84 -4.17 16.33
N THR A 80 10.13 -4.38 16.62
CA THR A 80 11.14 -3.30 16.63
C THR A 80 11.28 -2.65 15.27
N PHE A 81 11.41 -3.44 14.19
CA PHE A 81 11.50 -2.91 12.83
C PHE A 81 10.24 -2.12 12.45
N GLN A 82 9.06 -2.61 12.85
CA GLN A 82 7.80 -1.90 12.60
C GLN A 82 7.74 -0.54 13.30
N ALA A 83 8.23 -0.46 14.54
CA ALA A 83 8.32 0.80 15.27
C ALA A 83 9.29 1.78 14.60
N GLU A 84 10.48 1.30 14.19
CA GLU A 84 11.47 2.09 13.44
C GLU A 84 10.90 2.60 12.11
N TRP A 85 10.22 1.73 11.36
CA TRP A 85 9.55 2.07 10.11
C TRP A 85 8.51 3.17 10.29
N LYS A 86 7.70 3.09 11.34
CA LYS A 86 6.69 4.10 11.65
C LYS A 86 7.29 5.46 11.95
N GLU A 87 8.40 5.51 12.69
CA GLU A 87 9.11 6.78 12.95
C GLU A 87 9.77 7.32 11.67
N LYS A 88 10.38 6.44 10.86
CA LYS A 88 11.00 6.84 9.60
C LYS A 88 9.98 7.35 8.58
N LEU A 89 8.78 6.76 8.55
CA LEU A 89 7.67 7.21 7.71
C LEU A 89 7.27 8.66 8.05
N LYS A 90 7.26 9.02 9.34
CA LYS A 90 7.00 10.41 9.76
C LYS A 90 8.10 11.35 9.28
N GLU A 91 9.37 10.93 9.42
CA GLU A 91 10.53 11.70 8.97
C GLU A 91 10.44 11.99 7.46
N TYR A 92 10.29 10.95 6.63
CA TYR A 92 10.26 11.10 5.17
C TYR A 92 9.02 11.79 4.64
N SER A 93 7.88 11.65 5.33
CA SER A 93 6.66 12.40 5.02
C SER A 93 6.76 13.89 5.37
N THR A 94 7.73 14.28 6.22
CA THR A 94 8.02 15.69 6.51
C THR A 94 8.94 16.24 5.41
N PRO A 95 8.66 17.41 4.81
CA PRO A 95 9.57 18.06 3.86
C PRO A 95 10.96 18.27 4.48
N ALA A 96 12.03 18.04 3.71
CA ALA A 96 13.41 18.07 4.24
C ALA A 96 13.76 19.39 4.97
N ASN A 97 13.32 20.52 4.43
CA ASN A 97 13.50 21.85 5.02
C ASN A 97 12.69 22.08 6.30
N GLU A 98 11.66 21.27 6.55
CA GLU A 98 10.83 21.30 7.76
C GLU A 98 11.26 20.23 8.78
N ARG A 99 12.21 19.35 8.47
CA ARG A 99 12.69 18.35 9.44
C ARG A 99 13.57 19.01 10.49
N VAL A 100 13.46 18.52 11.71
CA VAL A 100 14.40 18.83 12.79
C VAL A 100 15.10 17.54 13.17
N LEU A 101 16.41 17.49 12.92
CA LEU A 101 17.27 16.37 13.30
C LEU A 101 18.10 16.77 14.51
N CYS A 102 18.35 15.82 15.40
CA CYS A 102 19.17 16.00 16.57
C CYS A 102 20.64 16.28 16.19
N LYS A 103 21.15 17.47 16.52
CA LYS A 103 22.54 17.89 16.28
C LYS A 103 23.47 17.67 17.48
N HIS A 104 23.08 16.86 18.47
CA HIS A 104 24.00 16.48 19.53
C HIS A 104 25.16 15.68 18.93
N SER A 105 26.39 16.05 19.30
CA SER A 105 27.56 15.26 18.96
C SER A 105 27.59 13.97 19.78
N VAL A 106 27.77 12.85 19.09
CA VAL A 106 27.92 11.51 19.65
C VAL A 106 29.20 10.88 19.10
N LEU A 107 29.73 9.86 19.77
CA LEU A 107 30.92 9.15 19.29
C LEU A 107 30.60 8.35 18.02
N LYS A 108 31.52 8.32 17.06
CA LYS A 108 31.44 7.48 15.85
C LYS A 108 31.60 5.97 16.13
N ALA A 109 31.78 5.55 17.38
CA ALA A 109 32.17 4.20 17.73
C ALA A 109 31.27 3.12 17.12
N GLU A 110 31.90 2.06 16.62
CA GLU A 110 31.26 0.81 16.21
C GLU A 110 30.73 0.10 17.47
N GLY A 111 29.54 0.47 17.95
CA GLY A 111 28.86 -0.23 19.04
C GLY A 111 28.27 0.65 20.16
N GLU A 112 27.19 1.37 19.84
CA GLU A 112 26.07 1.63 20.77
C GLU A 112 26.13 2.80 21.76
N SER A 113 27.22 3.55 21.94
CA SER A 113 27.07 4.78 22.74
C SER A 113 26.43 5.90 21.92
N THR A 114 25.10 6.00 22.02
CA THR A 114 24.32 7.10 21.46
C THR A 114 24.24 8.29 22.40
N GLN A 115 24.80 8.23 23.61
CA GLN A 115 24.67 9.31 24.59
C GLN A 115 25.28 10.62 24.06
N ALA A 116 24.54 11.72 24.24
CA ALA A 116 25.01 13.04 23.90
C ALA A 116 26.25 13.39 24.72
N LEU A 117 27.31 13.87 24.06
CA LEU A 117 28.49 14.39 24.73
C LEU A 117 28.26 15.86 25.12
N GLU A 118 28.68 16.24 26.32
CA GLU A 118 28.58 17.61 26.83
C GLU A 118 29.92 18.07 27.42
N GLY A 119 30.21 19.37 27.35
CA GLY A 119 31.31 20.02 28.07
C GLY A 119 32.70 19.45 27.76
N SER A 120 33.41 19.02 28.81
CA SER A 120 34.80 18.56 28.74
C SER A 120 34.99 17.35 27.84
N ASP A 121 33.99 16.45 27.78
CA ASP A 121 34.08 15.23 26.98
C ASP A 121 34.08 15.52 25.48
N LEU A 122 33.37 16.57 25.06
CA LEU A 122 33.37 17.02 23.67
C LEU A 122 34.72 17.65 23.30
N SER A 123 35.28 18.47 24.19
CA SER A 123 36.55 19.17 23.96
C SER A 123 37.78 18.25 23.90
N ALA A 124 37.67 17.04 24.48
CA ALA A 124 38.74 16.06 24.49
C ALA A 124 38.79 15.19 23.22
N ARG A 125 37.82 15.34 22.31
CA ARG A 125 37.67 14.51 21.11
C ARG A 125 38.05 15.28 19.85
N THR A 126 38.62 14.56 18.90
CA THR A 126 38.88 15.06 17.56
C THR A 126 37.58 15.08 16.75
N PRO A 127 37.43 16.01 15.78
CA PRO A 127 36.25 16.04 14.90
C PRO A 127 36.00 14.70 14.17
N ASP A 128 37.06 13.94 13.88
CA ASP A 128 36.95 12.63 13.24
C ASP A 128 36.30 11.58 14.14
N GLU A 129 36.36 11.72 15.46
CA GLU A 129 35.70 10.83 16.43
C GLU A 129 34.21 11.14 16.63
N LEU A 130 33.73 12.28 16.13
CA LEU A 130 32.39 12.79 16.39
C LEU A 130 31.49 12.74 15.15
N LYS A 131 30.20 12.48 15.38
CA LYS A 131 29.14 12.68 14.39
C LYS A 131 27.91 13.27 15.08
N ASP A 132 27.00 13.81 14.29
CA ASP A 132 25.68 14.19 14.80
C ASP A 132 24.85 12.94 15.10
N CYS A 133 24.00 13.03 16.12
CA CYS A 133 23.03 11.99 16.46
C CYS A 133 22.08 11.69 15.29
N GLY A 134 21.58 12.72 14.60
CA GLY A 134 20.78 12.58 13.38
C GLY A 134 19.34 12.07 13.61
N GLN A 135 18.94 11.77 14.85
CA GLN A 135 17.59 11.31 15.15
C GLN A 135 16.55 12.38 14.78
N PHE A 136 15.49 11.98 14.07
CA PHE A 136 14.36 12.86 13.79
C PHE A 136 13.60 13.23 15.07
N LEU A 137 13.47 14.55 15.31
CA LEU A 137 12.82 15.13 16.47
C LEU A 137 11.39 15.61 16.18
N GLY A 138 10.99 15.61 14.90
CA GLY A 138 9.71 16.10 14.43
C GLY A 138 9.83 17.22 13.39
N PRO A 139 8.70 17.74 12.90
CA PRO A 139 8.66 18.92 12.05
C PRO A 139 9.03 20.19 12.84
N LYS A 140 9.56 21.19 12.14
CA LYS A 140 9.89 22.51 12.69
C LYS A 140 8.63 23.15 13.27
N THR A 141 8.73 23.59 14.51
CA THR A 141 7.66 24.37 15.17
C THR A 141 8.09 25.82 15.31
N ALA A 142 7.15 26.75 15.18
CA ALA A 142 7.42 28.18 15.39
C ALA A 142 7.80 28.53 16.84
N SER A 143 7.50 27.65 17.81
CA SER A 143 7.87 27.83 19.22
C SER A 143 9.20 27.16 19.53
N ASN A 144 10.13 27.94 20.09
CA ASN A 144 11.43 27.50 20.61
C ASN A 144 11.39 27.24 22.13
N GLU A 145 10.23 27.42 22.77
CA GLU A 145 10.15 27.53 24.23
C GLU A 145 10.32 26.19 24.96
N GLN A 146 10.05 25.07 24.28
CA GLN A 146 10.13 23.75 24.90
C GLN A 146 11.15 22.86 24.16
N PRO A 147 12.29 22.56 24.80
CA PRO A 147 13.24 21.60 24.24
C PRO A 147 12.60 20.22 24.18
N VAL A 148 12.98 19.45 23.16
CA VAL A 148 12.60 18.04 23.00
C VAL A 148 13.74 17.15 23.47
N VAL A 149 13.42 16.09 24.21
CA VAL A 149 14.40 15.07 24.58
C VAL A 149 14.55 14.12 23.40
N CYS A 150 15.77 14.01 22.86
CA CYS A 150 16.08 13.03 21.83
C CYS A 150 16.02 11.62 22.42
N THR A 151 15.19 10.74 21.84
CA THR A 151 15.04 9.36 22.31
C THR A 151 16.27 8.48 22.04
N SER A 152 17.11 8.88 21.08
CA SER A 152 18.34 8.16 20.75
C SER A 152 19.48 8.54 21.71
N CYS A 153 19.76 9.83 21.90
CA CYS A 153 20.91 10.28 22.69
C CYS A 153 20.60 10.75 24.12
N GLY A 154 19.32 10.91 24.47
CA GLY A 154 18.88 11.46 25.76
C GLY A 154 19.07 12.97 25.92
N GLY A 155 19.80 13.61 25.01
CA GLY A 155 20.06 15.06 25.03
C GLY A 155 18.81 15.89 24.77
N LYS A 156 18.77 17.10 25.33
CA LYS A 156 17.69 18.08 25.11
C LYS A 156 18.05 18.98 23.93
N ALA A 157 17.23 18.96 22.89
CA ALA A 157 17.44 19.70 21.66
C ALA A 157 16.36 20.75 21.42
N CYS A 158 16.71 21.83 20.71
CA CYS A 158 15.74 22.82 20.27
C CYS A 158 14.81 22.23 19.19
N ARG A 159 13.50 22.47 19.32
CA ARG A 159 12.49 22.00 18.35
C ARG A 159 12.47 22.75 17.01
N ALA A 160 13.28 23.79 16.83
CA ALA A 160 13.36 24.52 15.56
C ALA A 160 14.65 24.22 14.78
N CYS A 161 15.80 24.12 15.46
CA CYS A 161 17.10 23.90 14.80
C CYS A 161 17.77 22.56 15.15
N GLY A 162 17.31 21.85 16.19
CA GLY A 162 17.86 20.56 16.60
C GLY A 162 19.14 20.63 17.45
N GLU A 163 19.65 21.83 17.74
CA GLU A 163 20.86 22.05 18.54
C GLU A 163 20.63 21.75 20.02
N ALA A 164 21.71 21.38 20.71
CA ALA A 164 21.70 21.12 22.14
C ALA A 164 21.29 22.37 22.93
N THR A 165 20.33 22.23 23.85
CA THR A 165 19.92 23.31 24.74
C THR A 165 20.59 23.17 26.09
N ILE A 166 21.35 24.20 26.50
CA ILE A 166 21.98 24.26 27.83
C ILE A 166 20.90 24.56 28.87
N LYS A 167 20.95 23.90 30.03
CA LYS A 167 20.06 24.19 31.16
C LYS A 167 20.14 25.68 31.51
N ASP A 168 18.98 26.32 31.61
CA ASP A 168 18.77 27.71 32.08
C ASP A 168 19.22 28.83 31.13
N ALA A 169 19.80 28.50 29.97
CA ALA A 169 20.10 29.50 28.92
C ALA A 169 18.93 29.59 27.92
N LYS A 170 18.52 30.82 27.60
CA LYS A 170 17.60 31.06 26.48
C LYS A 170 18.33 30.73 25.18
N HIS A 171 17.93 29.64 24.53
CA HIS A 171 18.44 29.29 23.21
C HIS A 171 17.81 30.23 22.17
N GLU A 172 18.64 31.01 21.51
CA GLU A 172 18.25 31.76 20.32
C GLU A 172 18.78 30.98 19.14
N CYS A 173 17.87 30.41 18.35
CA CYS A 173 18.27 29.75 17.10
C CYS A 173 19.02 30.77 16.28
N GLU A 174 20.26 30.46 15.91
CA GLU A 174 20.95 31.23 14.90
C GLU A 174 20.00 31.31 13.70
N ALA A 175 19.72 32.53 13.24
CA ALA A 175 18.88 32.73 12.07
C ALA A 175 19.46 31.81 11.01
N VAL A 176 18.64 30.86 10.54
CA VAL A 176 19.08 29.81 9.61
C VAL A 176 19.88 30.54 8.54
N VAL A 177 21.20 30.39 8.59
CA VAL A 177 22.07 30.89 7.53
C VAL A 177 21.52 30.14 6.35
N GLU A 178 20.83 30.86 5.45
CA GLU A 178 20.22 30.24 4.28
C GLU A 178 21.34 29.44 3.64
N GLU A 179 21.29 28.11 3.79
CA GLU A 179 22.27 27.23 3.20
C GLU A 179 22.33 27.65 1.74
N GLU A 180 23.54 27.97 1.26
CA GLU A 180 23.66 28.45 -0.11
C GLU A 180 22.93 27.47 -1.00
N ASP A 181 21.88 27.97 -1.67
CA ASP A 181 21.00 27.15 -2.49
C ASP A 181 21.91 26.26 -3.37
N PRO A 182 21.81 24.92 -3.29
CA PRO A 182 22.67 24.05 -4.09
C PRO A 182 22.46 24.28 -5.59
N PHE A 183 21.35 24.92 -5.97
CA PHE A 183 21.03 25.35 -7.33
C PHE A 183 21.40 26.82 -7.61
N LYS A 184 22.18 27.46 -6.74
CA LYS A 184 22.65 28.84 -6.93
C LYS A 184 23.44 28.93 -8.23
N GLY A 185 22.92 29.74 -9.15
CA GLY A 185 23.48 29.93 -10.49
C GLY A 185 22.94 28.96 -11.54
N MET A 186 22.13 27.97 -11.16
CA MET A 186 21.43 27.11 -12.09
C MET A 186 20.10 27.72 -12.52
N VAL A 187 19.69 27.46 -13.76
CA VAL A 187 18.44 27.98 -14.34
C VAL A 187 17.35 26.92 -14.26
N ARG A 188 16.33 27.19 -13.44
CA ARG A 188 15.13 26.34 -13.31
C ARG A 188 14.39 26.25 -14.66
N GLY A 189 14.05 25.04 -15.07
CA GLY A 189 13.46 24.76 -16.39
C GLY A 189 14.47 24.43 -17.48
N GLN A 190 15.77 24.69 -17.24
CA GLN A 190 16.84 24.45 -18.20
C GLN A 190 17.87 23.44 -17.69
N GLU A 191 18.32 23.59 -16.45
CA GLU A 191 19.34 22.74 -15.83
C GLU A 191 18.76 21.83 -14.75
N TYR A 192 17.72 22.29 -14.05
CA TYR A 192 16.97 21.49 -13.09
C TYR A 192 15.50 21.90 -13.06
N GLN A 193 14.65 21.05 -12.51
CA GLN A 193 13.27 21.37 -12.20
C GLN A 193 12.86 20.72 -10.89
N ILE A 194 11.96 21.34 -10.14
CA ILE A 194 11.43 20.76 -8.90
C ILE A 194 10.08 20.12 -9.22
N CYS A 195 9.85 18.89 -8.73
CA CYS A 195 8.55 18.24 -8.83
C CYS A 195 7.45 19.18 -8.27
N PRO A 196 6.27 19.29 -8.90
CA PRO A 196 5.20 20.13 -8.37
C PRO A 196 4.63 19.63 -7.03
N ASN A 197 4.83 18.35 -6.69
CA ASN A 197 4.25 17.72 -5.50
C ASN A 197 5.27 17.44 -4.38
N CYS A 198 6.57 17.50 -4.66
CA CYS A 198 7.61 17.28 -3.66
C CYS A 198 8.84 18.15 -3.91
N PRO A 199 9.70 18.41 -2.90
CA PRO A 199 10.87 19.26 -3.06
C PRO A 199 12.03 18.59 -3.82
N LEU A 200 11.82 17.41 -4.41
CA LEU A 200 12.89 16.67 -5.07
C LEU A 200 13.26 17.37 -6.39
N PRO A 201 14.53 17.77 -6.57
CA PRO A 201 15.02 18.25 -7.85
C PRO A 201 15.10 17.09 -8.84
N ALA A 202 14.78 17.38 -10.09
CA ALA A 202 14.98 16.48 -11.21
C ALA A 202 15.91 17.15 -12.22
N MET A 203 16.73 16.34 -12.87
CA MET A 203 17.54 16.72 -14.01
C MET A 203 16.94 16.08 -15.27
N LEU A 204 17.07 16.75 -16.40
CA LEU A 204 16.58 16.22 -17.67
C LEU A 204 17.49 15.08 -18.14
N ALA A 205 16.94 13.88 -18.26
CA ALA A 205 17.58 12.74 -18.92
C ALA A 205 16.94 12.54 -20.30
N ASP A 206 17.77 12.28 -21.32
CA ASP A 206 17.33 11.88 -22.68
C ASP A 206 16.47 12.91 -23.46
N GLY A 207 16.50 14.19 -23.06
CA GLY A 207 15.94 15.30 -23.83
C GLY A 207 14.41 15.40 -23.90
N CYS A 208 13.67 14.48 -23.28
CA CYS A 208 12.21 14.51 -23.18
C CYS A 208 11.78 15.41 -22.01
N ASN A 209 11.05 16.48 -22.29
CA ASN A 209 10.58 17.43 -21.27
C ASN A 209 9.41 16.91 -20.43
N ALA A 210 8.83 15.75 -20.75
CA ALA A 210 7.93 15.07 -19.83
C ALA A 210 8.78 14.13 -18.97
N ILE A 211 9.09 14.55 -17.75
CA ILE A 211 9.92 13.76 -16.83
C ILE A 211 9.07 13.14 -15.72
N TRP A 212 9.50 11.98 -15.22
CA TRP A 212 8.78 11.23 -14.20
C TRP A 212 9.39 11.49 -12.82
N CYS A 213 8.55 11.93 -11.86
CA CYS A 213 8.95 11.95 -10.46
C CYS A 213 8.79 10.54 -9.88
N HIS A 214 9.91 9.88 -9.55
CA HIS A 214 9.87 8.56 -8.92
C HIS A 214 9.19 8.57 -7.54
N ARG A 215 9.27 9.67 -6.80
CA ARG A 215 8.64 9.80 -5.47
C ARG A 215 7.12 9.83 -5.57
N ASP A 216 6.57 10.80 -6.30
CA ASP A 216 5.12 11.05 -6.36
C ASP A 216 4.40 10.26 -7.45
N ALA A 217 5.14 9.53 -8.28
CA ALA A 217 4.62 8.77 -9.41
C ALA A 217 3.76 9.63 -10.37
N ILE A 218 4.30 10.78 -10.78
CA ILE A 218 3.66 11.69 -11.73
C ILE A 218 4.61 12.07 -12.86
N TRP A 219 4.04 12.39 -14.02
CA TRP A 219 4.73 13.10 -15.08
C TRP A 219 4.59 14.61 -14.86
N PHE A 220 5.68 15.36 -15.04
CA PHE A 220 5.66 16.82 -15.01
C PHE A 220 6.59 17.38 -16.08
N CYS A 221 6.30 18.61 -16.51
CA CYS A 221 7.08 19.30 -17.51
C CYS A 221 8.40 19.79 -16.89
N PHE A 222 9.54 19.37 -17.44
CA PHE A 222 10.85 19.85 -17.01
C PHE A 222 10.98 21.37 -17.16
N ILE A 223 10.41 21.96 -18.22
CA ILE A 223 10.52 23.40 -18.49
C ILE A 223 9.74 24.22 -17.48
N CYS A 224 8.45 23.92 -17.27
CA CYS A 224 7.56 24.78 -16.48
C CYS A 224 7.15 24.22 -15.12
N GLY A 225 7.52 22.99 -14.79
CA GLY A 225 7.22 22.33 -13.52
C GLY A 225 5.78 21.86 -13.34
N LYS A 226 4.88 22.09 -14.30
CA LYS A 226 3.47 21.66 -14.19
C LYS A 226 3.33 20.16 -14.35
N GLN A 227 2.40 19.55 -13.61
CA GLN A 227 2.01 18.16 -13.83
C GLN A 227 1.37 18.01 -15.24
N VAL A 228 1.77 16.96 -15.96
CA VAL A 228 1.34 16.69 -17.34
C VAL A 228 1.04 15.20 -17.54
N GLN A 229 0.52 14.86 -18.71
CA GLN A 229 0.53 13.47 -19.20
C GLN A 229 1.85 13.24 -19.97
N HIS A 230 2.38 12.02 -19.94
CA HIS A 230 3.57 11.71 -20.74
C HIS A 230 3.24 11.88 -22.23
N ASN A 231 2.21 11.20 -22.71
CA ASN A 231 1.73 11.31 -24.07
C ASN A 231 0.32 11.90 -24.04
N GLY A 232 0.07 12.93 -24.86
CA GLY A 232 -1.23 13.55 -24.99
C GLY A 232 -1.47 14.74 -24.04
N GLY A 233 -2.69 15.27 -24.13
CA GLY A 233 -3.04 16.57 -23.56
C GLY A 233 -2.51 17.74 -24.38
N THR A 234 -2.84 18.96 -23.98
CA THR A 234 -2.50 20.18 -24.73
C THR A 234 -1.14 20.78 -24.36
N HIS A 235 -0.45 20.20 -23.36
CA HIS A 235 0.74 20.82 -22.79
C HIS A 235 1.92 20.87 -23.76
N PHE A 236 2.08 19.81 -24.57
CA PHE A 236 3.18 19.66 -25.50
C PHE A 236 2.85 20.06 -26.94
N MET A 237 1.63 20.57 -27.17
CA MET A 237 1.18 21.06 -28.48
C MET A 237 1.72 22.47 -28.78
N PRO A 238 1.69 22.93 -30.05
CA PRO A 238 1.99 24.32 -30.39
C PRO A 238 1.19 25.32 -29.52
N GLY A 239 1.90 26.22 -28.85
CA GLY A 239 1.35 27.13 -27.84
C GLY A 239 1.65 26.74 -26.39
N GLY A 240 2.13 25.51 -26.16
CA GLY A 240 2.63 25.01 -24.88
C GLY A 240 4.16 24.94 -24.81
N CYS A 241 4.69 24.00 -23.99
CA CYS A 241 6.12 23.70 -23.94
C CYS A 241 6.46 22.65 -25.02
N PRO A 242 7.64 22.69 -25.66
CA PRO A 242 8.04 21.60 -26.55
C PRO A 242 8.21 20.30 -25.76
N LYS A 243 7.87 19.17 -26.39
CA LYS A 243 8.06 17.82 -25.84
C LYS A 243 9.54 17.43 -25.81
N TRP A 244 10.31 17.87 -26.81
CA TRP A 244 11.75 17.67 -26.88
C TRP A 244 12.50 18.98 -27.12
N ASN A 245 13.67 19.12 -26.49
CA ASN A 245 14.55 20.31 -26.50
C ASN A 245 13.96 21.55 -25.82
N GLN A 246 14.74 22.62 -25.71
CA GLN A 246 14.36 23.85 -24.99
C GLN A 246 13.44 24.76 -25.82
N PRO A 247 12.56 25.56 -25.20
CA PRO A 247 11.75 26.55 -25.90
C PRO A 247 12.61 27.49 -26.74
N GLY A 248 12.21 27.72 -28.00
CA GLY A 248 12.92 28.61 -28.92
C GLY A 248 14.16 28.01 -29.58
N ALA A 249 14.58 26.80 -29.22
CA ALA A 249 15.61 26.09 -29.96
C ALA A 249 15.10 25.78 -31.39
N ALA A 250 15.98 25.87 -32.39
CA ALA A 250 15.62 25.59 -33.79
C ALA A 250 15.12 24.14 -34.01
N ASN A 251 15.48 23.23 -33.10
CA ASN A 251 15.07 21.84 -33.07
C ASN A 251 14.05 21.54 -31.95
N ALA A 252 13.32 22.54 -31.46
CA ALA A 252 12.21 22.31 -30.52
C ALA A 252 11.10 21.52 -31.22
N ILE A 253 10.70 20.39 -30.64
CA ILE A 253 9.66 19.51 -31.23
C ILE A 253 8.43 19.54 -30.33
N TYR A 254 7.27 19.81 -30.93
CA TYR A 254 5.96 19.82 -30.30
C TYR A 254 5.17 18.59 -30.76
N GLU A 255 4.28 18.08 -29.90
CA GLU A 255 3.29 17.08 -30.30
C GLU A 255 2.30 17.71 -31.28
N GLN A 256 1.97 17.03 -32.39
CA GLN A 256 1.00 17.56 -33.34
C GLN A 256 -0.44 17.31 -32.88
N PRO A 257 -1.35 18.29 -33.01
CA PRO A 257 -2.76 18.07 -32.73
C PRO A 257 -3.34 17.04 -33.71
N GLY A 258 -3.73 15.88 -33.21
CA GLY A 258 -4.29 14.78 -34.02
C GLY A 258 -3.34 13.63 -34.28
N GLU A 259 -2.04 13.76 -33.95
CA GLU A 259 -1.16 12.62 -33.74
C GLU A 259 -1.38 12.09 -32.31
N ALA A 260 -2.64 11.77 -31.96
CA ALA A 260 -2.77 10.55 -31.16
C ALA A 260 -2.06 9.49 -32.02
N PRO A 261 -1.19 8.63 -31.46
CA PRO A 261 -0.69 7.48 -32.22
C PRO A 261 -1.93 6.81 -32.78
N MET A 262 -2.20 7.06 -34.06
CA MET A 262 -3.36 6.49 -34.71
C MET A 262 -2.95 5.04 -34.72
N ALA A 263 -3.52 4.28 -33.77
CA ALA A 263 -3.62 2.86 -33.95
C ALA A 263 -4.10 2.72 -35.39
N ASN A 264 -3.23 2.18 -36.25
CA ASN A 264 -3.59 2.03 -37.64
C ASN A 264 -4.88 1.19 -37.67
N ASP A 265 -5.65 1.28 -38.75
CA ASP A 265 -6.95 0.57 -38.80
C ASP A 265 -6.80 -0.93 -38.51
N GLU A 266 -5.61 -1.50 -38.72
CA GLU A 266 -5.21 -2.86 -38.37
C GLU A 266 -5.10 -3.09 -36.85
N GLU A 267 -4.45 -2.18 -36.10
CA GLU A 267 -4.41 -2.22 -34.63
C GLU A 267 -5.81 -2.04 -34.03
N VAL A 268 -6.61 -1.10 -34.55
CA VAL A 268 -8.00 -0.90 -34.09
C VAL A 268 -8.86 -2.14 -34.36
N ALA A 269 -8.68 -2.80 -35.51
CA ALA A 269 -9.37 -4.05 -35.83
C ALA A 269 -8.95 -5.19 -34.89
N ALA A 270 -7.64 -5.34 -34.63
CA ALA A 270 -7.12 -6.33 -33.70
C ALA A 270 -7.69 -6.13 -32.28
N TRP A 271 -7.84 -4.88 -31.85
CA TRP A 271 -8.49 -4.54 -30.60
C TRP A 271 -9.98 -4.88 -30.56
N GLN A 272 -10.72 -4.58 -31.63
CA GLN A 272 -12.14 -4.89 -31.70
C GLN A 272 -12.40 -6.40 -31.68
N GLU A 273 -11.55 -7.18 -32.35
CA GLU A 273 -11.60 -8.64 -32.32
C GLU A 273 -11.35 -9.16 -30.89
N MET A 274 -10.29 -8.68 -30.23
CA MET A 274 -9.97 -9.06 -28.86
C MET A 274 -11.07 -8.69 -27.87
N LEU A 275 -11.64 -7.47 -27.98
CA LEU A 275 -12.75 -7.04 -27.11
C LEU A 275 -14.02 -7.85 -27.36
N THR A 276 -14.27 -8.28 -28.60
CA THR A 276 -15.39 -9.15 -28.94
C THR A 276 -15.22 -10.53 -28.31
N GLU A 277 -14.01 -11.10 -28.35
CA GLU A 277 -13.70 -12.38 -27.70
C GLU A 277 -13.94 -12.31 -26.18
N VAL A 278 -13.45 -11.25 -25.53
CA VAL A 278 -13.66 -11.03 -24.09
C VAL A 278 -15.15 -10.88 -23.76
N ALA A 279 -15.93 -10.18 -24.59
CA ALA A 279 -17.36 -10.03 -24.40
C ALA A 279 -18.12 -11.36 -24.51
N VAL A 280 -17.72 -12.23 -25.45
CA VAL A 280 -18.28 -13.58 -25.60
C VAL A 280 -17.97 -14.43 -24.36
N GLN A 281 -16.71 -14.46 -23.92
CA GLN A 281 -16.32 -15.22 -22.73
C GLN A 281 -17.07 -14.74 -21.47
N TYR A 282 -17.25 -13.42 -21.32
CA TYR A 282 -18.02 -12.87 -20.21
C TYR A 282 -19.50 -13.30 -20.24
N ALA A 283 -20.13 -13.30 -21.42
CA ALA A 283 -21.51 -13.76 -21.58
C ALA A 283 -21.66 -15.26 -21.24
N GLU A 284 -20.67 -16.09 -21.58
CA GLU A 284 -20.66 -17.51 -21.22
C GLU A 284 -20.56 -17.72 -19.69
N ILE A 285 -19.68 -16.98 -19.02
CA ILE A 285 -19.54 -17.02 -17.55
C ILE A 285 -20.86 -16.62 -16.88
N GLN A 286 -21.50 -15.55 -17.36
CA GLN A 286 -22.81 -15.12 -16.85
C GLN A 286 -23.87 -16.21 -17.03
N GLN A 287 -23.91 -16.87 -18.20
CA GLN A 287 -24.85 -17.96 -18.44
C GLN A 287 -24.60 -19.16 -17.53
N GLN A 288 -23.34 -19.52 -17.27
CA GLN A 288 -22.99 -20.61 -16.36
C GLN A 288 -23.38 -20.29 -14.91
N TYR A 289 -23.16 -19.05 -14.48
CA TYR A 289 -23.58 -18.59 -13.15
C TYR A 289 -25.10 -18.68 -12.97
N GLU A 290 -25.89 -18.21 -13.94
CA GLU A 290 -27.36 -18.26 -13.84
C GLU A 290 -27.88 -19.70 -13.83
N LYS A 291 -27.26 -20.61 -14.59
CA LYS A 291 -27.58 -22.06 -14.54
C LYS A 291 -27.32 -22.66 -13.16
N LEU A 292 -26.18 -22.34 -12.54
CA LEU A 292 -25.84 -22.82 -11.20
C LEU A 292 -26.79 -22.26 -10.14
N ARG A 293 -27.11 -20.96 -10.24
CA ARG A 293 -28.08 -20.27 -9.39
C ARG A 293 -29.45 -20.92 -9.48
N GLN A 294 -29.97 -21.15 -10.70
CA GLN A 294 -31.27 -21.78 -10.89
C GLN A 294 -31.30 -23.21 -10.33
N LYS A 295 -30.26 -24.00 -10.57
CA LYS A 295 -30.14 -25.36 -10.02
C LYS A 295 -30.18 -25.38 -8.48
N ALA A 296 -29.58 -24.38 -7.84
CA ALA A 296 -29.63 -24.23 -6.39
C ALA A 296 -31.02 -23.85 -5.89
N LEU A 297 -31.71 -22.94 -6.59
CA LEU A 297 -33.10 -22.59 -6.30
C LEU A 297 -34.06 -23.78 -6.46
N ASP A 298 -33.90 -24.57 -7.52
CA ASP A 298 -34.72 -25.77 -7.75
C ASP A 298 -34.51 -26.84 -6.67
N SER A 299 -33.27 -26.96 -6.17
CA SER A 299 -32.92 -27.86 -5.06
C SER A 299 -33.54 -27.40 -3.73
N LEU A 300 -33.72 -26.10 -3.53
CA LEU A 300 -34.38 -25.53 -2.35
C LEU A 300 -35.88 -25.87 -2.28
N HIS A 301 -36.54 -26.03 -3.44
CA HIS A 301 -37.98 -26.31 -3.49
C HIS A 301 -38.37 -27.75 -3.17
N HIS A 302 -37.42 -28.69 -3.10
CA HIS A 302 -37.68 -30.11 -2.87
C HIS A 302 -37.47 -30.57 -1.43
N ASP A 303 -37.03 -29.70 -0.52
CA ASP A 303 -36.73 -30.09 0.86
C ASP A 303 -36.94 -28.92 1.83
N THR A 304 -38.12 -28.86 2.48
CA THR A 304 -38.54 -27.75 3.35
C THR A 304 -37.73 -27.59 4.65
N THR A 305 -36.66 -28.37 4.85
CA THR A 305 -35.82 -28.31 6.06
C THR A 305 -34.32 -28.25 5.76
N THR A 306 -33.93 -28.00 4.52
CA THR A 306 -32.52 -27.96 4.12
C THR A 306 -32.21 -26.57 3.56
N ILE A 307 -31.63 -25.69 4.39
CA ILE A 307 -31.02 -24.44 3.93
C ILE A 307 -29.81 -24.84 3.08
N VAL A 308 -29.98 -24.80 1.76
CA VAL A 308 -28.91 -25.14 0.81
C VAL A 308 -27.88 -24.01 0.82
N VAL A 309 -26.81 -24.24 1.56
CA VAL A 309 -25.53 -23.56 1.35
C VAL A 309 -25.05 -23.96 -0.04
N LEU A 310 -25.10 -23.04 -1.00
CA LEU A 310 -24.36 -23.16 -2.26
C LEU A 310 -22.93 -23.60 -1.90
N THR A 311 -22.53 -24.79 -2.35
CA THR A 311 -21.24 -25.33 -1.91
C THR A 311 -20.14 -24.37 -2.33
N ARG A 312 -19.37 -23.90 -1.33
CA ARG A 312 -18.22 -22.98 -1.42
C ARG A 312 -17.27 -23.24 -2.61
N GLN A 313 -17.22 -24.48 -3.08
CA GLN A 313 -16.39 -24.94 -4.19
C GLN A 313 -16.89 -24.47 -5.56
N GLN A 314 -18.21 -24.33 -5.74
CA GLN A 314 -18.81 -23.87 -7.00
C GLN A 314 -18.71 -22.36 -7.15
N GLU A 315 -18.95 -21.61 -6.07
CA GLU A 315 -18.68 -20.17 -6.07
C GLU A 315 -17.19 -19.88 -6.27
N ALA A 316 -16.30 -20.56 -5.53
CA ALA A 316 -14.86 -20.39 -5.70
C ALA A 316 -14.37 -20.73 -7.12
N ALA A 317 -14.99 -21.69 -7.80
CA ALA A 317 -14.67 -22.03 -9.19
C ALA A 317 -15.11 -20.94 -10.19
N VAL A 318 -16.31 -20.37 -10.01
CA VAL A 318 -16.80 -19.25 -10.83
C VAL A 318 -15.92 -18.01 -10.61
N TYR A 319 -15.54 -17.73 -9.35
CA TYR A 319 -14.62 -16.64 -9.02
C TYR A 319 -13.20 -16.87 -9.56
N ALA A 320 -12.68 -18.09 -9.51
CA ALA A 320 -11.36 -18.42 -10.06
C ALA A 320 -11.31 -18.23 -11.58
N ALA A 321 -12.38 -18.64 -12.30
CA ALA A 321 -12.49 -18.44 -13.74
C ALA A 321 -12.55 -16.95 -14.11
N TYR A 322 -13.29 -16.15 -13.34
CA TYR A 322 -13.34 -14.70 -13.52
C TYR A 322 -11.97 -14.02 -13.29
N ILE A 323 -11.24 -14.39 -12.23
CA ILE A 323 -9.90 -13.84 -11.93
C ILE A 323 -8.90 -14.20 -13.04
N GLN A 324 -8.98 -15.42 -13.56
CA GLN A 324 -8.06 -15.89 -14.62
C GLN A 324 -8.25 -15.10 -15.92
N GLU A 325 -9.49 -14.73 -16.28
CA GLU A 325 -9.72 -13.91 -17.48
C GLU A 325 -9.34 -12.43 -17.31
N VAL A 326 -9.54 -11.88 -16.11
CA VAL A 326 -9.01 -10.53 -15.78
C VAL A 326 -7.47 -10.51 -15.86
N GLN A 327 -6.81 -11.59 -15.45
CA GLN A 327 -5.35 -11.73 -15.56
C GLN A 327 -4.88 -11.89 -17.01
N ARG A 328 -5.60 -12.66 -17.85
CA ARG A 328 -5.33 -12.72 -19.29
C ARG A 328 -5.43 -11.35 -19.94
N PHE A 329 -6.50 -10.62 -19.67
CA PHE A 329 -6.70 -9.26 -20.19
C PHE A 329 -5.58 -8.31 -19.76
N ARG A 330 -5.14 -8.40 -18.50
CA ARG A 330 -4.02 -7.61 -17.95
C ARG A 330 -2.68 -7.95 -18.62
N ASN A 331 -2.44 -9.22 -18.95
CA ASN A 331 -1.21 -9.66 -19.61
C ASN A 331 -1.14 -9.22 -21.08
N VAL A 332 -2.28 -9.16 -21.77
CA VAL A 332 -2.34 -8.59 -23.12
C VAL A 332 -2.02 -7.09 -23.10
N ILE A 333 -2.49 -6.36 -22.09
CA ILE A 333 -2.20 -4.93 -21.90
C ILE A 333 -0.74 -4.68 -21.45
N GLY A 334 -0.15 -5.58 -20.65
CA GLY A 334 1.17 -5.41 -20.04
C GLY A 334 2.36 -5.58 -20.99
N ASN A 335 2.17 -6.15 -22.18
CA ASN A 335 3.26 -6.47 -23.13
C ASN A 335 3.57 -5.37 -24.15
N GLY A 336 3.00 -4.17 -24.03
CA GLY A 336 3.62 -2.95 -24.57
C GLY A 336 3.29 -2.50 -26.00
N ASP A 337 2.46 -3.21 -26.76
CA ASP A 337 2.20 -2.85 -28.18
C ASP A 337 0.82 -2.21 -28.41
N LEU A 338 0.42 -1.18 -27.65
CA LEU A 338 -0.98 -0.71 -27.67
C LEU A 338 -1.15 0.81 -27.44
N PRO A 339 -1.77 1.57 -28.39
CA PRO A 339 -1.99 3.02 -28.23
C PRO A 339 -3.27 3.37 -27.46
N ALA A 340 -3.24 4.55 -26.83
CA ALA A 340 -4.25 5.12 -25.92
C ALA A 340 -5.62 5.32 -26.58
N THR A 341 -6.73 4.87 -25.97
CA THR A 341 -7.48 5.74 -25.04
C THR A 341 -7.74 5.07 -23.69
N MET A 342 -6.81 5.32 -22.76
CA MET A 342 -6.79 4.84 -21.38
C MET A 342 -8.02 5.20 -20.54
N GLU A 343 -8.80 6.21 -20.91
CA GLU A 343 -9.85 6.77 -20.03
C GLU A 343 -11.10 5.89 -19.95
N HIS A 344 -11.52 5.27 -21.07
CA HIS A 344 -12.64 4.32 -21.08
C HIS A 344 -12.24 2.98 -20.45
N LEU A 345 -11.03 2.47 -20.75
CA LEU A 345 -10.54 1.20 -20.17
C LEU A 345 -10.24 1.32 -18.67
N ALA A 346 -9.68 2.45 -18.22
CA ALA A 346 -9.49 2.68 -16.80
C ALA A 346 -10.83 2.87 -16.07
N THR A 347 -11.86 3.42 -16.72
CA THR A 347 -13.19 3.56 -16.11
C THR A 347 -13.90 2.23 -16.01
N VAL A 348 -13.87 1.40 -17.05
CA VAL A 348 -14.41 0.03 -17.04
C VAL A 348 -13.64 -0.85 -16.06
N GLY A 349 -12.31 -0.77 -16.03
CA GLY A 349 -11.46 -1.49 -15.08
C GLY A 349 -11.68 -1.06 -13.63
N ARG A 350 -11.85 0.25 -13.37
CA ARG A 350 -12.17 0.77 -12.01
C ARG A 350 -13.57 0.36 -11.56
N LEU A 351 -14.56 0.33 -12.45
CA LEU A 351 -15.90 -0.17 -12.14
C LEU A 351 -15.89 -1.68 -11.86
N ALA A 352 -15.21 -2.47 -12.69
CA ALA A 352 -15.05 -3.91 -12.48
C ALA A 352 -14.32 -4.23 -11.17
N ALA A 353 -13.25 -3.50 -10.85
CA ALA A 353 -12.51 -3.66 -9.60
C ALA A 353 -13.31 -3.23 -8.36
N ARG A 354 -14.11 -2.15 -8.46
CA ARG A 354 -15.01 -1.73 -7.39
C ARG A 354 -16.15 -2.72 -7.18
N MET A 355 -16.76 -3.24 -8.24
CA MET A 355 -17.81 -4.26 -8.16
C MET A 355 -17.25 -5.56 -7.58
N SER A 356 -16.06 -5.99 -7.98
CA SER A 356 -15.36 -7.14 -7.40
C SER A 356 -15.08 -6.95 -5.90
N LYS A 357 -14.59 -5.79 -5.46
CA LYS A 357 -14.40 -5.48 -4.04
C LYS A 357 -15.70 -5.43 -3.24
N MET A 358 -16.78 -4.88 -3.80
CA MET A 358 -18.06 -4.78 -3.11
C MET A 358 -18.72 -6.16 -2.93
N VAL A 359 -18.59 -7.04 -3.94
CA VAL A 359 -19.05 -8.43 -3.88
C VAL A 359 -18.24 -9.24 -2.86
N LEU A 360 -16.92 -9.04 -2.78
CA LEU A 360 -16.06 -9.66 -1.76
C LEU A 360 -16.42 -9.22 -0.34
N LEU A 361 -16.72 -7.93 -0.13
CA LEU A 361 -17.16 -7.39 1.16
C LEU A 361 -18.53 -7.94 1.59
N VAL A 362 -19.47 -8.08 0.66
CA VAL A 362 -20.80 -8.66 0.93
C VAL A 362 -20.68 -10.16 1.21
N ALA A 363 -19.81 -10.87 0.49
CA ALA A 363 -19.54 -12.30 0.72
C ALA A 363 -18.83 -12.54 2.06
N ASP A 364 -17.84 -11.75 2.43
CA ASP A 364 -17.16 -11.86 3.74
C ASP A 364 -18.06 -11.47 4.91
N LEU A 365 -18.94 -10.49 4.73
CA LEU A 365 -19.94 -10.11 5.73
C LEU A 365 -20.98 -11.23 5.92
N ALA A 366 -21.43 -11.86 4.83
CA ALA A 366 -22.34 -13.01 4.86
C ALA A 366 -21.68 -14.26 5.46
N ASN A 367 -20.42 -14.54 5.09
CA ASN A 367 -19.62 -15.66 5.60
C ASN A 367 -19.43 -15.62 7.13
N ASN A 368 -19.31 -14.43 7.72
CA ASN A 368 -19.05 -14.27 9.15
C ASN A 368 -20.33 -14.19 10.01
N LEU A 369 -21.45 -13.76 9.45
CA LEU A 369 -22.73 -13.68 10.19
C LEU A 369 -23.44 -15.03 10.33
N GLU A 370 -23.33 -15.94 9.36
CA GLU A 370 -23.99 -17.26 9.41
C GLU A 370 -23.16 -18.35 10.13
N ALA A 371 -21.83 -18.27 10.12
CA ALA A 371 -20.95 -19.34 10.61
C ALA A 371 -21.03 -19.62 12.13
N LYS A 372 -21.71 -18.77 12.92
CA LYS A 372 -21.87 -18.98 14.37
C LYS A 372 -23.31 -19.22 14.84
N ILE A 373 -24.30 -19.19 13.94
CA ILE A 373 -25.71 -19.37 14.35
C ILE A 373 -26.12 -20.86 14.46
N MET A 374 -25.35 -21.82 13.91
CA MET A 374 -25.88 -23.16 13.65
C MET A 374 -25.06 -24.39 14.11
N LEU A 375 -23.95 -24.29 14.85
CA LEU A 375 -23.15 -25.49 15.15
C LEU A 375 -22.81 -25.69 16.63
N ALA A 376 -23.75 -26.29 17.35
CA ALA A 376 -23.45 -27.31 18.36
C ALA A 376 -24.63 -28.31 18.46
N PRO A 377 -24.40 -29.62 18.24
CA PRO A 377 -25.43 -30.62 18.47
C PRO A 377 -25.66 -30.76 19.98
N GLY A 378 -26.85 -30.37 20.46
CA GLY A 378 -27.26 -30.50 21.86
C GLY A 378 -28.05 -29.33 22.45
N TYR A 379 -28.26 -28.23 21.73
CA TYR A 379 -29.01 -27.09 22.26
C TYR A 379 -30.52 -27.20 21.97
N ALA A 380 -31.35 -26.88 22.97
CA ALA A 380 -32.80 -26.85 22.86
C ALA A 380 -33.28 -25.75 21.90
N ALA A 381 -34.47 -25.95 21.32
CA ALA A 381 -35.10 -25.00 20.40
C ALA A 381 -35.12 -23.57 20.95
N VAL A 382 -34.67 -22.61 20.14
CA VAL A 382 -34.54 -21.20 20.54
C VAL A 382 -35.92 -20.53 20.62
N ASN A 383 -36.18 -19.80 21.70
CA ASN A 383 -37.37 -18.97 21.85
C ASN A 383 -37.28 -17.70 20.97
N PRO A 384 -38.21 -17.47 20.01
CA PRO A 384 -38.18 -16.34 19.08
C PRO A 384 -38.25 -14.95 19.75
N MET A 385 -38.71 -14.88 21.01
CA MET A 385 -38.86 -13.62 21.75
C MET A 385 -37.51 -13.02 22.23
N ARG A 386 -36.40 -13.75 22.07
CA ARG A 386 -35.04 -13.28 22.48
C ARG A 386 -34.16 -12.80 21.33
N LEU A 387 -34.74 -12.53 20.16
CA LEU A 387 -34.01 -12.01 19.00
C LEU A 387 -33.84 -10.49 19.10
N VAL A 388 -32.59 -10.02 19.21
CA VAL A 388 -32.29 -8.58 19.15
C VAL A 388 -32.15 -8.16 17.69
N ARG A 389 -32.77 -7.02 17.33
CA ARG A 389 -32.85 -6.52 15.96
C ARG A 389 -31.69 -5.56 15.67
N PHE A 390 -30.90 -5.85 14.63
CA PHE A 390 -29.88 -4.94 14.13
C PHE A 390 -30.50 -3.82 13.27
N ARG A 391 -29.83 -2.66 13.18
CA ARG A 391 -30.02 -1.76 12.03
C ARG A 391 -29.59 -2.57 10.80
N PHE A 392 -30.44 -2.67 9.78
CA PHE A 392 -30.31 -3.54 8.58
C PHE A 392 -30.88 -4.96 8.67
N GLY A 393 -31.66 -5.31 9.71
CA GLY A 393 -32.61 -6.43 9.61
C GLY A 393 -32.09 -7.84 9.96
N HIS A 394 -30.82 -7.99 10.33
CA HIS A 394 -30.30 -9.25 10.88
C HIS A 394 -30.67 -9.43 12.37
N ARG A 395 -30.68 -10.69 12.85
CA ARG A 395 -30.99 -11.07 14.23
C ARG A 395 -29.94 -12.05 14.76
N MET A 396 -29.47 -11.85 15.99
CA MET A 396 -28.53 -12.76 16.67
C MET A 396 -29.11 -13.20 18.02
N VAL A 397 -28.79 -14.43 18.46
CA VAL A 397 -29.27 -15.03 19.71
C VAL A 397 -28.12 -15.06 20.72
N VAL A 398 -28.32 -14.47 21.89
CA VAL A 398 -27.37 -14.51 23.01
C VAL A 398 -28.06 -15.19 24.19
N GLN A 399 -27.50 -16.30 24.70
CA GLN A 399 -28.15 -17.10 25.74
C GLN A 399 -27.78 -16.68 27.18
N ASP A 400 -26.50 -16.36 27.47
CA ASP A 400 -26.05 -15.71 28.71
C ASP A 400 -24.61 -15.14 28.60
N ALA A 401 -24.14 -14.46 29.67
CA ALA A 401 -22.83 -13.84 29.75
C ALA A 401 -21.65 -14.83 29.95
N GLN A 402 -21.89 -16.04 30.46
CA GLN A 402 -20.86 -17.07 30.59
C GLN A 402 -20.50 -17.68 29.23
N ALA A 403 -21.46 -17.79 28.31
CA ALA A 403 -21.20 -18.19 26.92
C ALA A 403 -20.32 -17.20 26.15
N LEU A 404 -20.28 -15.93 26.56
CA LEU A 404 -19.36 -14.93 25.99
C LEU A 404 -17.90 -15.27 26.33
N HIS A 405 -17.63 -15.64 27.58
CA HIS A 405 -16.27 -15.92 28.06
C HIS A 405 -15.70 -17.27 27.61
N ALA A 406 -16.53 -18.19 27.10
CA ALA A 406 -16.14 -19.53 26.67
C ALA A 406 -15.62 -19.61 25.21
N PHE A 407 -15.23 -18.49 24.60
CA PHE A 407 -14.64 -18.49 23.26
C PHE A 407 -13.20 -19.02 23.29
N ASP A 408 -12.95 -20.10 22.55
CA ASP A 408 -11.66 -20.79 22.48
C ASP A 408 -10.50 -19.85 22.12
N ALA A 409 -9.45 -19.88 22.95
CA ALA A 409 -8.26 -19.05 22.82
C ALA A 409 -7.49 -19.31 21.51
N SER A 410 -7.68 -20.47 20.88
CA SER A 410 -7.08 -20.82 19.59
C SER A 410 -7.54 -19.90 18.45
N ILE A 411 -8.75 -19.34 18.52
CA ILE A 411 -9.32 -18.47 17.48
C ILE A 411 -8.63 -17.10 17.45
N TRP A 412 -8.20 -16.59 18.61
CA TRP A 412 -7.55 -15.29 18.72
C TRP A 412 -6.12 -15.29 18.15
N VAL A 413 -5.48 -16.46 18.15
CA VAL A 413 -4.16 -16.67 17.55
C VAL A 413 -4.23 -16.54 16.02
N ASP A 414 -5.30 -17.06 15.41
CA ASP A 414 -5.46 -17.03 13.96
C ASP A 414 -6.07 -15.72 13.43
N TYR A 415 -6.80 -14.96 14.26
CA TYR A 415 -7.52 -13.74 13.85
C TYR A 415 -7.50 -12.62 14.92
N PRO A 416 -6.36 -11.95 15.14
CA PRO A 416 -6.19 -10.98 16.23
C PRO A 416 -7.10 -9.74 16.12
N ALA A 417 -7.47 -9.30 14.92
CA ALA A 417 -8.39 -8.16 14.75
C ALA A 417 -9.82 -8.45 15.25
N LEU A 418 -10.24 -9.73 15.32
CA LEU A 418 -11.52 -10.10 15.92
C LEU A 418 -11.49 -9.99 17.44
N TYR A 419 -10.31 -10.08 18.07
CA TYR A 419 -10.17 -9.92 19.51
C TYR A 419 -10.42 -8.48 19.95
N ASP A 420 -9.91 -7.50 19.20
CA ASP A 420 -10.08 -6.07 19.50
C ASP A 420 -11.56 -5.65 19.32
N ILE A 421 -12.21 -6.09 18.24
CA ILE A 421 -13.64 -5.85 18.00
C ILE A 421 -14.49 -6.56 19.07
N TYR A 422 -14.11 -7.78 19.46
CA TYR A 422 -14.76 -8.52 20.54
C TYR A 422 -14.61 -7.81 21.89
N GLN A 423 -13.43 -7.26 22.21
CA GLN A 423 -13.20 -6.49 23.42
C GLN A 423 -14.02 -5.19 23.44
N GLU A 424 -14.01 -4.40 22.36
CA GLU A 424 -14.84 -3.18 22.27
C GLU A 424 -16.33 -3.51 22.45
N TYR A 425 -16.81 -4.59 21.83
CA TYR A 425 -18.21 -5.02 21.95
C TYR A 425 -18.54 -5.56 23.35
N THR A 426 -17.65 -6.33 23.97
CA THR A 426 -17.84 -6.86 25.33
C THR A 426 -17.90 -5.72 26.34
N ASN A 427 -17.00 -4.75 26.21
CA ASN A 427 -16.99 -3.55 27.05
C ASN A 427 -18.25 -2.70 26.84
N TRP A 428 -18.72 -2.56 25.60
CA TRP A 428 -19.99 -1.87 25.28
C TRP A 428 -21.22 -2.60 25.84
N ALA A 429 -21.25 -3.93 25.78
CA ALA A 429 -22.39 -4.74 26.22
C ALA A 429 -22.46 -4.85 27.75
N VAL A 430 -21.32 -5.01 28.43
CA VAL A 430 -21.25 -5.03 29.91
C VAL A 430 -21.68 -3.69 30.50
N GLY A 431 -21.23 -2.57 29.92
CA GLY A 431 -21.64 -1.22 30.34
C GLY A 431 -23.11 -0.85 30.08
N ARG A 432 -23.92 -1.75 29.53
CA ARG A 432 -25.39 -1.60 29.38
C ARG A 432 -26.20 -2.61 30.19
N LEU A 433 -25.55 -3.60 30.77
CA LEU A 433 -26.16 -4.62 31.63
C LEU A 433 -25.98 -4.29 33.12
N GLU A 434 -25.04 -3.41 33.45
CA GLU A 434 -25.01 -2.60 34.69
C GLU A 434 -25.87 -1.34 34.53
#